data_AF-A0A953PST1-F1
#
_entry.id   AF-A0A953PST1-F1
#
_cell.length_a   1.000
_cell.length_b   1.000
_cell.length_c   1.000
_cell.angle_alpha   90.00
_cell.angle_beta   90.00
_cell.angle_gamma   90.00
#
_symmetry.space_group_name_H-M   'P 1'
#
loop_
_entity.id
_entity.type
_entity.pdbx_description
1 polymer ?
#
loop_
_entity_poly.entity_id
_entity_poly.type
_entity_poly.pdbx_seq_one_letter_code
_entity_poly.pdbx_strand_id
1 'polypeptide(L)'
;MANWRASGDEPDIARTLPSLLGDAGFRVRSVTPLIFAVGPQDFVWQWPAGFLKSHLPRLVEMGRADLPWTSTVLEQFESAERDPRTLMLTPLVLEIVADI
;
A
#
# COMPACT_ATOMS: atom_id res chain seq x y z
N MET A 1 8.14 -14.16 -13.84
CA MET A 1 7.91 -13.03 -12.93
C MET A 1 7.43 -13.58 -11.60
N ALA A 2 8.21 -13.45 -10.51
CA ALA A 2 7.68 -13.75 -9.18
C ALA A 2 6.76 -12.58 -8.80
N ASN A 3 5.52 -12.69 -9.25
CA ASN A 3 4.40 -11.81 -8.92
C ASN A 3 4.06 -12.07 -7.44
N TRP A 4 3.49 -11.12 -6.71
CA TRP A 4 2.98 -11.32 -5.35
C TRP A 4 2.11 -12.59 -5.24
N ARG A 5 1.41 -12.92 -6.32
CA ARG A 5 0.64 -14.15 -6.49
C ARG A 5 1.44 -15.45 -6.35
N ALA A 6 2.74 -15.43 -6.63
CA ALA A 6 3.62 -16.60 -6.46
C ALA A 6 3.88 -16.93 -4.97
N SER A 7 3.75 -15.95 -4.07
CA SER A 7 3.78 -16.16 -2.61
C SER A 7 2.38 -16.34 -2.00
N GLY A 8 1.33 -16.40 -2.82
CA GLY A 8 -0.05 -16.51 -2.36
C GLY A 8 -0.72 -15.15 -2.06
N ASP A 9 -0.03 -14.04 -2.28
CA ASP A 9 -0.55 -12.69 -2.03
C ASP A 9 -1.34 -12.15 -3.23
N GLU A 10 -2.38 -11.36 -2.97
CA GLU A 10 -3.15 -10.65 -4.01
C GLU A 10 -3.25 -9.15 -3.65
N PRO A 11 -2.29 -8.32 -4.07
CA PRO A 11 -2.26 -6.90 -3.72
C PRO A 11 -3.44 -6.11 -4.31
N ASP A 12 -4.08 -6.63 -5.37
CA ASP A 12 -5.23 -6.01 -6.02
C ASP A 12 -6.57 -6.61 -5.57
N ILE A 13 -6.61 -7.34 -4.44
CA ILE A 13 -7.77 -8.17 -4.02
C ILE A 13 -9.06 -7.38 -3.92
N ALA A 14 -8.98 -6.10 -3.56
CA ALA A 14 -10.14 -5.23 -3.41
C ALA A 14 -10.97 -5.11 -4.71
N ARG A 15 -10.37 -5.37 -5.89
CA ARG A 15 -11.06 -5.37 -7.19
C ARG A 15 -12.02 -6.55 -7.37
N THR A 16 -11.72 -7.69 -6.77
CA THR A 16 -12.50 -8.93 -6.92
C THR A 16 -13.27 -9.31 -5.66
N LEU A 17 -12.88 -8.76 -4.51
CA LEU A 17 -13.50 -9.04 -3.21
C LEU A 17 -15.03 -8.84 -3.18
N PRO A 18 -15.63 -7.80 -3.80
CA PRO A 18 -17.10 -7.67 -3.84
C PRO A 18 -17.80 -8.84 -4.53
N SER A 19 -17.20 -9.39 -5.60
CA SER A 19 -17.74 -10.57 -6.28
C SER A 19 -17.64 -11.80 -5.38
N LEU A 20 -16.46 -12.01 -4.76
CA LEU A 20 -16.23 -13.14 -3.85
C LEU A 20 -17.19 -13.12 -2.64
N LEU A 21 -17.50 -11.93 -2.12
CA LEU A 21 -18.50 -11.75 -1.07
C LEU A 21 -19.90 -12.15 -1.56
N GLY A 22 -20.29 -11.72 -2.76
CA GLY A 22 -21.57 -12.12 -3.38
C GLY A 22 -21.68 -13.62 -3.57
N ASP A 23 -20.62 -14.27 -4.08
CA ASP A 23 -20.56 -15.72 -4.27
C ASP A 23 -20.65 -16.47 -2.92
N ALA A 24 -20.17 -15.85 -1.84
CA ALA A 24 -20.27 -16.38 -0.48
C ALA A 24 -21.62 -16.07 0.21
N GLY A 25 -22.57 -15.46 -0.48
CA GLY A 25 -23.92 -15.14 0.03
C GLY A 25 -24.02 -13.83 0.81
N PHE A 26 -22.97 -13.01 0.83
CA PHE A 26 -23.03 -11.68 1.44
C PHE A 26 -23.67 -10.67 0.48
N ARG A 27 -24.31 -9.66 1.05
CA ARG A 27 -24.78 -8.50 0.32
C ARG A 27 -23.86 -7.31 0.55
N VAL A 28 -23.19 -6.88 -0.51
CA VAL A 28 -22.35 -5.67 -0.50
C VAL A 28 -23.23 -4.44 -0.34
N ARG A 29 -22.96 -3.64 0.70
CA ARG A 29 -23.70 -2.42 1.05
C ARG A 29 -23.08 -1.17 0.43
N SER A 30 -21.76 -1.10 0.44
CA SER A 30 -21.01 0.03 -0.13
C SER A 30 -19.60 -0.39 -0.52
N VAL A 31 -19.07 0.31 -1.53
CA VAL A 31 -17.67 0.26 -1.93
C VAL A 31 -17.22 1.70 -2.12
N THR A 32 -16.31 2.18 -1.28
CA THR A 32 -15.87 3.58 -1.25
C THR A 32 -14.36 3.65 -1.52
N PRO A 33 -13.90 4.38 -2.54
CA PRO A 33 -12.48 4.63 -2.74
C PRO A 33 -11.96 5.60 -1.68
N LEU A 34 -10.87 5.22 -1.02
CA LEU A 34 -10.15 6.04 -0.05
C LEU A 34 -8.76 6.38 -0.59
N ILE A 35 -8.51 7.67 -0.76
CA ILE A 35 -7.21 8.24 -1.12
C ILE A 35 -7.07 9.58 -0.39
N PHE A 36 -5.92 9.80 0.22
CA PHE A 36 -5.68 10.97 1.06
C PHE A 36 -4.44 11.72 0.56
N ALA A 37 -4.48 13.04 0.67
CA ALA A 37 -3.30 13.90 0.54
C ALA A 37 -2.84 14.27 1.95
N VAL A 38 -1.71 13.71 2.40
CA VAL A 38 -1.25 13.80 3.79
C VAL A 38 0.16 14.36 3.90
N GLY A 39 0.44 15.12 4.96
CA GLY A 39 1.78 15.61 5.29
C GLY A 39 2.47 14.75 6.37
N PRO A 40 3.76 14.99 6.67
CA PRO A 40 4.54 14.16 7.59
C PRO A 40 4.02 14.09 9.04
N GLN A 41 3.24 15.08 9.48
CA GLN A 41 2.66 15.11 10.83
C GLN A 41 1.33 14.34 10.93
N ASP A 42 0.75 13.93 9.80
CA ASP A 42 -0.49 13.16 9.78
C ASP A 42 -0.18 11.70 10.15
N PHE A 43 -1.02 11.09 11.00
CA PHE A 43 -0.85 9.69 11.39
C PHE A 43 -0.92 8.74 10.17
N VAL A 44 -1.75 9.06 9.17
CA VAL A 44 -1.91 8.24 7.96
C VAL A 44 -0.60 8.13 7.17
N TRP A 45 0.31 9.12 7.27
CA TRP A 45 1.65 9.06 6.67
C TRP A 45 2.46 7.83 7.13
N GLN A 46 2.27 7.41 8.38
CA GLN A 46 3.07 6.34 8.98
C GLN A 46 2.84 4.99 8.31
N TRP A 47 1.63 4.75 7.75
CA TRP A 47 1.31 3.50 7.09
C TRP A 47 2.12 3.29 5.79
N PRO A 48 2.07 4.20 4.78
CA PRO A 48 2.90 4.08 3.58
C PRO A 48 4.40 4.16 3.88
N ALA A 49 4.79 5.01 4.85
CA ALA A 49 6.19 5.12 5.28
C ALA A 49 6.72 3.79 5.85
N GLY A 50 5.93 3.14 6.72
CA GLY A 50 6.27 1.84 7.28
C GLY A 50 6.35 0.74 6.22
N PHE A 51 5.44 0.75 5.24
CA PHE A 51 5.49 -0.16 4.10
C PHE A 51 6.79 0.00 3.30
N LEU A 52 7.16 1.24 2.94
CA LEU A 52 8.39 1.51 2.19
C LEU A 52 9.63 1.03 2.96
N LYS A 53 9.74 1.41 4.24
CA LYS A 53 10.90 1.05 5.10
C LYS A 53 11.04 -0.47 5.27
N SER A 54 9.94 -1.22 5.37
CA SER A 54 9.97 -2.68 5.50
C SER A 54 10.12 -3.44 4.18
N HIS A 55 9.66 -2.87 3.06
CA HIS A 55 9.65 -3.58 1.77
C HIS A 55 10.94 -3.41 0.97
N LEU A 56 11.66 -2.29 1.12
CA LEU A 56 12.93 -2.07 0.42
C LEU A 56 13.98 -3.18 0.65
N PRO A 57 14.25 -3.64 1.89
CA PRO A 57 15.18 -4.75 2.11
C PRO A 57 14.75 -6.04 1.39
N ARG A 58 13.45 -6.33 1.41
CA ARG A 58 12.89 -7.52 0.75
C ARG A 58 13.07 -7.47 -0.77
N LEU A 59 13.03 -6.28 -1.39
CA LEU A 59 13.31 -6.13 -2.83
C LEU A 59 14.75 -6.53 -3.16
N VAL A 60 15.71 -6.25 -2.27
CA VAL A 60 17.10 -6.68 -2.44
C VAL A 60 17.22 -8.20 -2.30
N GLU A 61 16.61 -8.78 -1.26
CA GLU A 61 16.60 -10.23 -1.04
C GLU A 61 16.02 -11.01 -2.24
N MET A 62 14.99 -10.45 -2.88
CA MET A 62 14.36 -11.04 -4.07
C MET A 62 15.15 -10.80 -5.37
N GLY A 63 16.29 -10.10 -5.32
CA GLY A 63 17.07 -9.71 -6.50
C GLY A 63 16.31 -8.77 -7.44
N ARG A 64 15.38 -7.98 -6.90
CA ARG A 64 14.52 -7.02 -7.63
C ARG A 64 15.04 -5.59 -7.57
N ALA A 65 15.91 -5.31 -6.60
CA ALA A 65 16.62 -4.04 -6.44
C ALA A 65 18.03 -4.31 -5.92
N ASP A 66 18.90 -3.31 -6.01
CA ASP A 66 20.22 -3.34 -5.38
C ASP A 66 20.27 -2.42 -4.14
N LEU A 67 21.28 -2.66 -3.30
CA LEU A 67 21.47 -1.87 -2.07
C LEU A 67 21.63 -0.38 -2.36
N PRO A 68 22.49 0.08 -3.29
CA PRO A 68 22.64 1.50 -3.59
C PRO A 68 21.32 2.20 -3.95
N TRP A 69 20.48 1.56 -4.75
CA TRP A 69 19.18 2.09 -5.12
C TRP A 69 18.24 2.19 -3.92
N THR A 70 18.13 1.12 -3.11
CA THR A 70 17.26 1.15 -1.93
C THR A 70 17.69 2.18 -0.88
N SER A 71 19.00 2.35 -0.67
CA SER A 71 19.53 3.42 0.19
C SER A 71 19.16 4.80 -0.33
N THR A 72 19.30 5.03 -1.64
CA THR A 72 18.92 6.30 -2.26
C THR A 72 17.42 6.59 -2.06
N VAL A 73 16.55 5.60 -2.27
CA VAL A 73 15.10 5.76 -2.05
C VAL A 73 14.80 6.13 -0.59
N LEU A 74 15.44 5.45 0.36
CA LEU A 74 15.25 5.72 1.78
C LEU A 74 15.70 7.14 2.15
N GLU A 75 16.89 7.56 1.70
CA GLU A 75 17.41 8.91 1.94
C GLU A 75 16.49 10.00 1.37
N GLN A 76 15.99 9.81 0.15
CA GLN A 76 15.06 10.75 -0.48
C GLN A 76 13.73 10.82 0.29
N PHE A 77 13.21 9.66 0.71
CA PHE A 77 11.98 9.61 1.50
C PHE A 77 12.14 10.30 2.86
N GLU A 78 13.23 10.03 3.58
CA GLU A 78 13.53 10.69 4.86
C GLU A 78 13.74 12.20 4.70
N SER A 79 14.34 12.63 3.59
CA SER A 79 14.47 14.06 3.28
C SER A 79 13.11 14.71 3.08
N ALA A 80 12.20 14.05 2.37
CA ALA A 80 10.84 14.53 2.14
C ALA A 80 10.03 14.57 3.45
N GLU A 81 10.20 13.55 4.31
CA GLU A 81 9.55 13.45 5.63
C GLU A 81 9.97 14.59 6.59
N ARG A 82 11.19 15.14 6.43
CA ARG A 82 11.68 16.30 7.22
C ARG A 82 11.11 17.64 6.76
N ASP A 83 10.58 17.77 5.53
CA ASP A 83 9.97 19.01 5.07
C ASP A 83 8.47 19.03 5.39
N PRO A 84 7.98 19.91 6.28
CA PRO A 84 6.57 19.95 6.66
C PRO A 84 5.63 20.36 5.51
N ARG A 85 6.16 20.83 4.38
CA ARG A 85 5.40 21.19 3.17
C ARG A 85 5.22 20.02 2.21
N THR A 86 5.88 18.90 2.47
CA THR A 86 5.72 17.69 1.66
C THR A 86 4.29 17.16 1.79
N LEU A 87 3.74 16.72 0.66
CA LEU A 87 2.47 16.00 0.61
C LEU A 87 2.69 14.65 -0.07
N MET A 88 2.03 13.63 0.46
CA MET A 88 1.93 12.30 -0.12
C MET A 88 0.49 12.01 -0.50
N LEU A 89 0.28 11.53 -1.72
CA LEU A 89 -0.96 10.85 -2.08
C LEU A 89 -0.84 9.39 -1.64
N THR A 90 -1.70 8.96 -0.72
CA THR A 90 -1.69 7.56 -0.27
C THR A 90 -2.04 6.63 -1.43
N PRO A 91 -1.61 5.36 -1.38
CA PRO A 91 -2.18 4.34 -2.25
C PRO A 91 -3.70 4.33 -2.13
N LEU A 92 -4.41 4.19 -3.25
CA LEU A 92 -5.86 4.02 -3.23
C LEU A 92 -6.20 2.68 -2.60
N VAL A 93 -7.08 2.69 -1.62
CA VAL A 93 -7.71 1.49 -1.05
C VAL A 93 -9.22 1.58 -1.20
N LEU A 94 -9.91 0.44 -1.11
CA LEU A 94 -11.37 0.40 -1.10
C LEU A 94 -11.85 0.00 0.29
N GLU A 95 -12.72 0.82 0.87
CA GLU A 95 -13.57 0.39 1.97
C GLU A 95 -14.75 -0.41 1.39
N ILE A 96 -14.94 -1.63 1.87
CA ILE A 96 -16.03 -2.51 1.44
C ILE A 96 -16.83 -2.92 2.67
N VAL A 97 -18.13 -2.60 2.68
CA VAL A 97 -19.06 -2.99 3.76
C VAL A 97 -20.02 -4.03 3.21
N ALA A 98 -20.19 -5.15 3.91
CA ALA A 98 -21.11 -6.22 3.53
C ALA A 98 -21.79 -6.86 4.75
N ASP A 99 -23.00 -7.39 4.56
CA ASP A 99 -23.79 -8.10 5.57
C ASP A 99 -24.31 -9.45 5.06
N ILE A 100 -24.75 -10.31 5.99
CA ILE A 100 -25.37 -11.62 5.75
C ILE A 100 -26.89 -11.46 5.84
#